data_AF-A0AAJ2KTB6-F1
#
_entry.id   AF-A0AAJ2KTB6-F1
#
_cell.length_a   1.000
_cell.length_b   1.000
_cell.length_c   1.000
_cell.angle_alpha   90.00
_cell.angle_beta   90.00
_cell.angle_gamma   90.00
#
_symmetry.space_group_name_H-M   'P 1'
#
loop_
_entity.id
_entity.type
_entity.pdbx_description
1 polymer ?
#
loop_
_entity_poly.entity_id
_entity_poly.type
_entity_poly.pdbx_seq_one_letter_code
_entity_poly.pdbx_strand_id
1 'polypeptide(L)'
;MNIYDITPVSKPRMTQRDRWHKRPATAAYWAFKAEVRLLGICLPESGYHITFIIPMPKRWSQKKRAQLNGRAHQQKPDKDNLEKALLDAIFDDDSCVWDGRVTKLWGEKGQIIIGECAP
;
A
#
# COMPACT_ATOMS: atom_id res chain seq x y z
N MET A 1 11.33 12.75 2.86
CA MET A 1 11.01 11.37 2.39
C MET A 1 10.93 10.47 3.61
N ASN A 2 9.76 9.89 3.86
CA ASN A 2 9.47 9.05 5.03
C ASN A 2 9.33 7.59 4.60
N ILE A 3 9.85 6.66 5.41
CA ILE A 3 9.81 5.21 5.13
C ILE A 3 9.12 4.52 6.31
N TYR A 4 8.10 3.73 6.00
CA TYR A 4 7.31 2.98 6.97
C TYR A 4 7.44 1.48 6.71
N ASP A 5 7.86 0.72 7.72
CA ASP A 5 8.04 -0.74 7.67
C ASP A 5 6.70 -1.48 7.84
N ILE A 6 5.74 -1.16 6.96
CA ILE A 6 4.41 -1.77 6.90
C ILE A 6 4.21 -2.42 5.53
N THR A 7 3.69 -3.65 5.52
CA THR A 7 3.41 -4.34 4.25
C THR A 7 2.15 -3.76 3.59
N PRO A 8 2.22 -3.27 2.35
CA PRO A 8 1.06 -2.71 1.67
C PRO A 8 -0.04 -3.77 1.45
N VAL A 9 -1.28 -3.41 1.77
CA VAL A 9 -2.46 -4.27 1.56
C VAL A 9 -3.45 -3.54 0.65
N SER A 10 -3.94 -4.23 -0.39
CA SER A 10 -4.99 -3.67 -1.25
C SER A 10 -6.34 -3.64 -0.57
N LYS A 11 -7.15 -2.63 -0.91
CA LYS A 11 -8.56 -2.59 -0.56
C LYS A 11 -9.29 -3.82 -1.11
N PRO A 12 -9.86 -4.70 -0.27
CA PRO A 12 -10.63 -5.83 -0.75
C PRO A 12 -12.02 -5.38 -1.21
N ARG A 13 -12.61 -6.11 -2.16
CA ARG A 13 -14.05 -6.02 -2.47
C ARG A 13 -14.85 -6.55 -1.28
N MET A 14 -15.45 -5.63 -0.53
CA MET A 14 -16.30 -5.96 0.62
C MET A 14 -17.75 -6.18 0.19
N THR A 15 -18.42 -7.14 0.80
CA THR A 15 -19.85 -7.43 0.60
C THR A 15 -20.58 -7.36 1.95
N GLN A 16 -21.91 -7.35 1.94
CA GLN A 16 -22.70 -7.32 3.17
C GLN A 16 -22.36 -8.47 4.13
N ARG A 17 -21.95 -9.63 3.59
CA ARG A 17 -21.53 -10.80 4.37
C ARG A 17 -20.34 -10.52 5.28
N ASP A 18 -19.45 -9.60 4.89
CA ASP A 18 -18.26 -9.27 5.70
C ASP A 18 -18.59 -8.63 7.05
N ARG A 19 -19.83 -8.19 7.25
CA ARG A 19 -20.30 -7.66 8.55
C ARG A 19 -20.22 -8.71 9.66
N TRP A 20 -20.48 -9.98 9.35
CA TRP A 20 -20.43 -11.08 10.32
C TRP A 20 -19.34 -12.11 10.01
N HIS A 21 -18.91 -12.21 8.75
CA HIS A 21 -17.91 -13.20 8.34
C HIS A 21 -16.53 -12.55 8.13
N LYS A 22 -15.59 -12.84 9.02
CA LYS A 22 -14.22 -12.31 8.97
C LYS A 22 -13.36 -13.06 7.94
N ARG A 23 -13.46 -12.69 6.66
CA ARG A 23 -12.57 -13.23 5.61
C ARG A 23 -11.11 -12.82 5.86
N PRO A 24 -10.12 -13.66 5.51
CA PRO A 24 -8.71 -13.30 5.68
C PRO A 24 -8.33 -11.97 5.01
N ALA A 25 -8.87 -11.68 3.82
CA ALA A 25 -8.58 -10.44 3.09
C ALA A 25 -9.14 -9.19 3.80
N THR A 26 -10.35 -9.25 4.36
CA THR A 26 -10.93 -8.12 5.09
C THR A 26 -10.26 -7.93 6.44
N ALA A 27 -9.92 -9.03 7.15
CA ALA A 27 -9.15 -8.97 8.38
C ALA A 27 -7.77 -8.34 8.17
N ALA A 28 -7.03 -8.74 7.13
CA ALA A 28 -5.73 -8.15 6.78
C ALA A 28 -5.85 -6.65 6.46
N TYR A 29 -6.90 -6.25 5.73
CA TYR A 29 -7.17 -4.84 5.46
C TYR A 29 -7.45 -4.02 6.73
N TRP A 30 -8.24 -4.54 7.66
CA TRP A 30 -8.51 -3.84 8.93
C TRP A 30 -7.26 -3.73 9.81
N ALA A 31 -6.45 -4.79 9.88
CA ALA A 31 -5.16 -4.75 10.58
C ALA A 31 -4.24 -3.70 9.96
N PHE A 32 -4.14 -3.65 8.63
CA PHE A 32 -3.39 -2.64 7.90
C PHE A 32 -3.88 -1.22 8.23
N LYS A 33 -5.20 -0.95 8.22
CA LYS A 33 -5.73 0.38 8.60
C LYS A 33 -5.32 0.78 10.02
N ALA A 34 -5.40 -0.15 10.97
CA ALA A 34 -5.03 0.11 12.36
C ALA A 34 -3.53 0.43 12.49
N GLU A 35 -2.68 -0.30 11.78
CA GLU A 35 -1.22 -0.10 11.79
C GLU A 35 -0.83 1.24 11.13
N VAL A 36 -1.43 1.60 10.00
CA VAL A 36 -1.24 2.92 9.35
C VAL A 36 -1.56 4.06 10.33
N ARG A 37 -2.67 3.95 11.06
CA ARG A 37 -3.09 4.96 12.05
C ARG A 37 -2.15 5.01 13.25
N LEU A 38 -1.69 3.84 13.73
CA LEU A 38 -0.72 3.75 14.82
C LEU A 38 0.62 4.38 14.47
N LEU A 39 1.07 4.21 13.22
CA LEU A 39 2.30 4.81 12.70
C LEU A 39 2.18 6.33 12.43
N GLY A 40 0.97 6.91 12.53
CA GLY A 40 0.74 8.33 12.32
C GLY A 40 1.08 8.78 10.89
N ILE A 41 0.88 7.90 9.90
CA ILE A 41 1.15 8.24 8.51
C ILE A 41 0.21 9.37 8.07
N CYS A 42 0.77 10.44 7.52
CA CYS A 42 0.03 11.57 6.98
C CYS A 42 0.42 11.83 5.52
N LEU A 43 -0.50 12.44 4.78
CA LEU A 43 -0.30 12.86 3.39
C LEU A 43 -0.84 14.28 3.21
N PRO A 44 -0.19 15.14 2.40
CA PRO A 44 -0.78 16.38 1.94
C PRO A 44 -1.94 16.11 0.97
N GLU A 45 -2.75 17.13 0.69
CA GLU A 45 -3.87 17.07 -0.27
C GLU A 45 -3.42 16.87 -1.73
N SER A 46 -2.16 17.23 -2.04
CA SER A 46 -1.56 17.13 -3.38
C SER A 46 -0.03 17.02 -3.34
N GLY A 47 0.59 16.70 -4.47
CA GLY A 47 2.04 16.75 -4.64
C GLY A 47 2.82 15.66 -3.91
N TYR A 48 2.16 14.61 -3.42
CA TYR A 48 2.84 13.46 -2.83
C TYR A 48 3.24 12.41 -3.87
N HIS A 49 4.29 11.66 -3.58
CA HIS A 49 4.63 10.42 -4.26
C HIS A 49 4.68 9.25 -3.28
N ILE A 50 3.73 8.33 -3.40
CA ILE A 50 3.73 7.07 -2.64
C ILE A 50 4.44 5.99 -3.47
N THR A 51 5.42 5.33 -2.89
CA THR A 51 6.03 4.11 -3.43
C THR A 51 5.72 2.93 -2.52
N PHE A 52 4.89 2.02 -3.02
CA PHE A 52 4.59 0.75 -2.38
C PHE A 52 5.66 -0.29 -2.72
N ILE A 53 6.35 -0.78 -1.70
CA ILE A 53 7.29 -1.89 -1.85
C ILE A 53 6.55 -3.19 -1.54
N ILE A 54 6.35 -4.02 -2.57
CA ILE A 54 5.69 -5.31 -2.45
C ILE A 54 6.73 -6.39 -2.16
N PRO A 55 6.60 -7.16 -1.06
CA PRO A 55 7.57 -8.18 -0.72
C PRO A 55 7.58 -9.29 -1.78
N MET A 56 8.77 -9.63 -2.27
CA MET A 56 8.95 -10.71 -3.22
C MET A 56 8.54 -12.07 -2.61
N PRO A 57 7.86 -12.95 -3.37
CA PRO A 57 7.47 -14.26 -2.87
C PRO A 57 8.68 -15.08 -2.40
N LYS A 58 8.57 -15.68 -1.19
CA LYS A 58 9.63 -16.53 -0.61
C LYS A 58 10.04 -17.71 -1.51
N ARG A 59 9.13 -18.17 -2.37
CA ARG A 59 9.34 -19.27 -3.32
C ARG A 59 10.19 -18.88 -4.53
N TRP A 60 10.46 -17.60 -4.75
CA TRP A 60 11.33 -17.19 -5.84
C TRP A 60 12.79 -17.55 -5.54
N SER A 61 13.49 -18.02 -6.57
CA SER A 61 14.93 -18.25 -6.49
C SER A 61 15.67 -16.95 -6.17
N GLN A 62 16.83 -17.06 -5.53
CA GLN A 62 17.69 -15.91 -5.23
C GLN A 62 18.04 -15.11 -6.49
N LYS A 63 18.32 -15.79 -7.61
CA LYS A 63 18.57 -15.15 -8.92
C LYS A 63 17.40 -14.27 -9.37
N LYS A 64 16.16 -14.79 -9.29
CA LYS A 64 14.96 -14.05 -9.68
C LYS A 64 14.72 -12.86 -8.75
N ARG A 65 14.93 -13.03 -7.44
CA ARG A 65 14.83 -11.95 -6.46
C ARG A 65 15.82 -10.84 -6.74
N ALA A 66 17.10 -11.17 -6.93
CA ALA A 66 18.14 -10.19 -7.27
C ALA A 66 17.84 -9.44 -8.58
N GLN A 67 17.30 -10.12 -9.60
CA GLN A 67 16.95 -9.51 -10.87
C GLN A 67 15.77 -8.52 -10.77
N LEU A 68 14.78 -8.84 -9.95
CA LEU A 68 13.52 -8.08 -9.87
C LEU A 68 13.48 -7.10 -8.69
N ASN A 69 14.41 -7.17 -7.74
CA ASN A 69 14.47 -6.22 -6.62
C ASN A 69 14.55 -4.77 -7.14
N GLY A 70 13.69 -3.89 -6.63
CA GLY A 70 13.56 -2.51 -7.08
C GLY A 70 12.90 -2.31 -8.45
N ARG A 71 12.53 -3.39 -9.17
CA ARG A 71 11.83 -3.29 -10.46
C ARG A 71 10.32 -3.12 -10.27
N ALA A 72 9.67 -2.60 -11.31
CA ALA A 72 8.22 -2.39 -11.31
C ALA A 72 7.45 -3.67 -11.00
N HIS A 73 6.52 -3.59 -10.05
CA HIS A 73 5.60 -4.66 -9.73
C HIS A 73 4.37 -4.60 -10.64
N GLN A 74 4.34 -5.41 -11.70
CA GLN A 74 3.25 -5.42 -12.70
C GLN A 74 2.19 -6.52 -12.47
N GLN A 75 2.00 -6.95 -11.22
CA GLN A 75 1.01 -7.96 -10.83
C GLN A 75 -0.03 -7.36 -9.87
N LYS A 76 -1.02 -8.17 -9.44
CA LYS A 76 -1.88 -7.83 -8.31
C LYS A 76 -1.06 -7.85 -7.01
N PRO A 77 -1.30 -6.94 -6.05
CA PRO A 77 -2.40 -5.97 -6.00
C PRO A 77 -2.26 -4.78 -6.96
N ASP A 78 -3.40 -4.25 -7.42
CA ASP A 78 -3.47 -3.10 -8.34
C ASP A 78 -3.11 -1.78 -7.63
N LYS A 79 -2.57 -0.80 -8.38
CA LYS A 79 -2.04 0.46 -7.82
C LYS A 79 -3.13 1.25 -7.10
N ASP A 80 -4.27 1.40 -7.74
CA ASP A 80 -5.47 2.10 -7.27
C ASP A 80 -6.02 1.49 -5.98
N ASN A 81 -6.03 0.17 -5.86
CA ASN A 81 -6.51 -0.51 -4.65
C ASN A 81 -5.56 -0.36 -3.47
N LEU A 82 -4.25 -0.24 -3.72
CA LEU A 82 -3.26 0.07 -2.68
C LEU A 82 -3.41 1.52 -2.20
N GLU A 83 -3.48 2.46 -3.15
CA GLU A 83 -3.70 3.88 -2.89
C GLU A 83 -4.99 4.10 -2.10
N LYS A 84 -6.10 3.53 -2.56
CA LYS A 84 -7.38 3.57 -1.86
C LYS A 84 -7.30 3.03 -0.44
N ALA A 85 -6.57 1.93 -0.22
CA ALA A 85 -6.44 1.37 1.12
C ALA A 85 -5.69 2.29 2.08
N LEU A 86 -4.66 2.99 1.58
CA LEU A 86 -3.89 3.94 2.37
C LEU A 86 -4.71 5.22 2.65
N LEU A 87 -5.37 5.78 1.63
CA LEU A 87 -6.23 6.95 1.80
C LEU A 87 -7.39 6.69 2.75
N ASP A 88 -8.13 5.58 2.58
CA ASP A 88 -9.19 5.16 3.50
C ASP A 88 -8.67 5.03 4.96
N ALA A 89 -7.38 4.75 5.17
CA ALA A 89 -6.76 4.59 6.49
C ALA A 89 -6.36 5.92 7.14
N ILE A 90 -5.82 6.85 6.34
CA ILE A 90 -5.34 8.16 6.78
C ILE A 90 -6.50 9.13 6.98
N PHE A 91 -7.44 9.18 6.03
CA PHE A 91 -8.54 10.13 6.01
C PHE A 91 -9.86 9.43 6.36
N ASP A 92 -10.71 10.13 7.12
CA ASP A 92 -12.11 9.73 7.28
C ASP A 92 -12.96 10.16 6.06
N ASP A 93 -12.56 11.23 5.39
CA ASP A 93 -13.05 11.71 4.09
C ASP A 93 -11.85 12.12 3.23
N ASP A 94 -11.56 11.37 2.16
CA ASP A 94 -10.42 11.59 1.27
C ASP A 94 -10.75 12.52 0.09
N SER A 95 -11.93 13.16 0.07
CA SER A 95 -12.35 14.05 -1.02
C SER A 95 -11.48 15.30 -1.21
N CYS A 96 -10.70 15.69 -0.20
CA CYS A 96 -9.71 16.76 -0.32
C CYS A 96 -8.46 16.35 -1.10
N VAL A 97 -8.19 15.05 -1.23
CA VAL A 97 -7.03 14.55 -1.98
C VAL A 97 -7.36 14.54 -3.47
N TRP A 98 -6.78 15.48 -4.21
CA TRP A 98 -7.10 15.69 -5.63
C TRP A 98 -5.93 15.37 -6.57
N ASP A 99 -4.71 15.26 -6.04
CA ASP A 99 -3.51 14.93 -6.81
C ASP A 99 -2.55 14.04 -6.01
N GLY A 100 -1.81 13.20 -6.73
CA GLY A 100 -0.82 12.31 -6.15
C GLY A 100 -0.27 11.31 -7.13
N ARG A 101 1.01 10.96 -6.95
CA ARG A 101 1.66 9.90 -7.72
C ARG A 101 1.78 8.64 -6.90
N VAL A 102 1.58 7.50 -7.55
CA VAL A 102 1.81 6.19 -6.93
C VAL A 102 2.68 5.32 -7.81
N THR A 103 3.59 4.57 -7.19
CA THR A 103 4.41 3.56 -7.84
C THR A 103 4.43 2.30 -6.99
N LYS A 104 4.56 1.14 -7.63
CA LYS A 104 4.74 -0.14 -6.94
C LYS A 104 5.96 -0.86 -7.46
N LEU A 105 6.86 -1.24 -6.55
CA LEU A 105 8.12 -1.92 -6.85
C LEU A 105 8.19 -3.23 -6.06
N TRP A 106 8.95 -4.19 -6.57
CA TRP A 106 9.36 -5.34 -5.78
C TRP A 106 10.42 -4.96 -4.76
N GLY A 107 10.37 -5.58 -3.58
CA GLY A 107 11.43 -5.45 -2.58
C GLY A 107 11.55 -6.66 -1.67
N GLU A 108 12.58 -6.65 -0.83
CA GLU A 108 12.86 -7.73 0.11
C GLU A 108 11.87 -7.76 1.29
N LYS A 109 11.43 -6.57 1.73
CA LYS A 109 10.42 -6.39 2.78
C LYS A 109 9.30 -5.47 2.28
N GLY A 110 8.10 -5.65 2.84
CA GLY A 110 6.96 -4.78 2.56
C GLY A 110 7.16 -3.42 3.23
N GLN A 111 7.03 -2.34 2.48
CA GLN A 111 7.20 -0.97 2.98
C GLN A 111 6.31 0.01 2.23
N ILE A 112 6.01 1.12 2.88
CA ILE A 112 5.42 2.31 2.24
C ILE A 112 6.43 3.44 2.35
N ILE A 113 6.73 4.06 1.21
CA ILE A 113 7.64 5.19 1.13
C ILE A 113 6.83 6.39 0.64
N ILE A 114 6.94 7.51 1.35
CA ILE A 114 6.23 8.75 1.02
C ILE A 114 7.27 9.84 0.78
N GLY A 115 7.25 10.42 -0.41
CA GLY A 115 8.08 11.56 -0.79
C GLY A 115 7.24 12.66 -1.43
N GLU A 116 7.93 13.68 -1.91
CA GLU A 116 7.34 14.74 -2.72
C GLU A 116 7.44 14.35 -4.21
N CYS A 117 6.42 14.70 -4.99
CA CYS A 117 6.54 14.68 -6.43
C CYS A 117 7.47 15.81 -6.87
N ALA A 118 8.48 15.48 -7.69
CA ALA A 118 9.20 16.52 -8.41
C ALA A 118 8.21 17.33 -9.27
N PRO A 119 8.33 18.67 -9.30
CA PRO A 119 7.44 19.55 -10.06
C PRO A 119 7.46 19.26 -11.56
#